data_AF-A0A7X6WKF5-F1
#
_entry.id   AF-A0A7X6WKF5-F1
#
_cell.length_a   1.000
_cell.length_b   1.000
_cell.length_c   1.000
_cell.angle_alpha   90.00
_cell.angle_beta   90.00
_cell.angle_gamma   90.00
#
_symmetry.space_group_name_H-M   'P 1'
#
loop_
_entity.id
_entity.type
_entity.pdbx_description
1 polymer ?
#
loop_
_entity_poly.entity_id
_entity_poly.type
_entity_poly.pdbx_seq_one_letter_code
_entity_poly.pdbx_strand_id
1 'polypeptide(L)'
;TGGMSVDADDATPQGIKDTGAEVVFYGAPILPGSQFMLAYQGQVPICGVPAGALFSRITTLDLLLPRLFAEDIINRSDIVAMGHGGLCGGCQICHFPQCPFGKTTYFTNGGSTDVN
;
A
#
# COMPACT_ATOMS: atom_id res chain seq x y z
N THR A 1 -6.84 -8.30 -9.64
CA THR A 1 -5.77 -7.34 -10.02
C THR A 1 -6.22 -6.64 -11.29
N GLY A 2 -5.92 -5.34 -11.45
CA GLY A 2 -6.51 -4.52 -12.52
C GLY A 2 -7.92 -4.02 -12.17
N GLY A 3 -8.45 -3.06 -12.95
CA GLY A 3 -9.75 -2.46 -12.69
C GLY A 3 -9.82 -1.64 -11.38
N MET A 4 -8.66 -1.11 -10.95
CA MET A 4 -8.46 -0.35 -9.69
C MET A 4 -8.16 1.13 -9.97
N SER A 5 -8.35 1.60 -11.21
CA SER A 5 -8.08 2.99 -11.54
C SER A 5 -9.19 3.89 -10.96
N VAL A 6 -9.17 5.17 -11.32
CA VAL A 6 -10.22 6.14 -10.99
C VAL A 6 -11.18 6.29 -12.19
N ASP A 7 -11.17 5.34 -13.12
CA ASP A 7 -12.03 5.34 -14.27
C ASP A 7 -13.45 4.90 -13.86
N ALA A 8 -14.47 5.47 -14.51
CA ALA A 8 -15.86 5.19 -14.17
C ALA A 8 -16.24 3.70 -14.31
N ASP A 9 -15.51 2.97 -15.15
CA ASP A 9 -15.72 1.55 -15.46
C ASP A 9 -14.95 0.60 -14.51
N ASP A 10 -14.20 1.14 -13.54
CA ASP A 10 -13.43 0.33 -12.59
C ASP A 10 -14.35 -0.37 -11.57
N ALA A 11 -14.69 -1.61 -11.88
CA ALA A 11 -15.58 -2.42 -11.06
C ALA A 11 -14.89 -3.02 -9.81
N THR A 12 -13.55 -3.02 -9.71
CA THR A 12 -12.87 -3.76 -8.63
C THR A 12 -13.02 -3.10 -7.25
N PRO A 13 -12.85 -1.77 -7.09
CA PRO A 13 -13.13 -1.11 -5.82
C PRO A 13 -14.57 -1.29 -5.37
N GLN A 14 -15.53 -1.25 -6.31
CA GLN A 14 -16.94 -1.45 -6.00
C GLN A 14 -17.21 -2.91 -5.61
N GLY A 15 -16.68 -3.87 -6.36
CA GLY A 15 -16.82 -5.29 -6.05
C GLY A 15 -16.28 -5.65 -4.65
N ILE A 16 -15.16 -5.05 -4.23
CA ILE A 16 -14.63 -5.21 -2.87
C ILE A 16 -15.62 -4.65 -1.83
N LYS A 17 -16.18 -3.46 -2.04
CA LYS A 17 -17.18 -2.89 -1.13
C LYS A 17 -18.44 -3.76 -1.04
N ASP A 18 -18.89 -4.31 -2.16
CA ASP A 18 -20.11 -5.12 -2.24
C ASP A 18 -19.97 -6.47 -1.52
N THR A 19 -18.75 -6.93 -1.22
CA THR A 19 -18.51 -8.12 -0.38
C THR A 19 -18.93 -7.93 1.09
N GLY A 20 -19.16 -6.69 1.52
CA GLY A 20 -19.38 -6.34 2.93
C GLY A 20 -18.09 -6.31 3.77
N ALA A 21 -16.91 -6.39 3.14
CA ALA A 21 -15.64 -6.22 3.80
C ALA A 21 -15.43 -4.79 4.32
N GLU A 22 -14.74 -4.65 5.44
CA GLU A 22 -14.38 -3.36 6.00
C GLU A 22 -13.21 -2.77 5.21
N VAL A 23 -13.48 -1.68 4.48
CA VAL A 23 -12.43 -0.97 3.74
C VAL A 23 -11.60 -0.12 4.69
N VAL A 24 -10.31 -0.44 4.82
CA VAL A 24 -9.37 0.34 5.65
C VAL A 24 -8.93 1.60 4.92
N PHE A 25 -8.52 1.45 3.66
CA PHE A 25 -8.13 2.56 2.81
C PHE A 25 -8.29 2.20 1.33
N TYR A 26 -8.58 3.22 0.54
CA TYR A 26 -8.47 3.20 -0.91
C TYR A 26 -7.48 4.27 -1.34
N GLY A 27 -6.41 3.82 -1.98
CA GLY A 27 -5.26 4.63 -2.34
C GLY A 27 -4.20 4.70 -1.24
N ALA A 28 -2.94 4.72 -1.66
CA ALA A 28 -1.77 4.83 -0.81
C ALA A 28 -0.88 5.99 -1.28
N PRO A 29 -0.21 6.73 -0.37
CA PRO A 29 0.75 7.77 -0.73
C PRO A 29 2.09 7.16 -1.16
N ILE A 30 2.03 6.13 -2.00
CA ILE A 30 3.16 5.30 -2.43
C ILE A 30 3.11 5.16 -3.95
N LEU A 31 4.25 5.34 -4.61
CA LEU A 31 4.44 5.22 -6.04
C LEU A 31 5.66 4.34 -6.32
N PRO A 32 5.53 3.25 -7.10
CA PRO A 32 4.37 2.82 -7.88
C PRO A 32 3.30 2.07 -7.05
N GLY A 33 2.03 2.18 -7.47
CA GLY A 33 0.91 1.47 -6.84
C GLY A 33 0.02 2.34 -5.94
N SER A 34 -0.15 3.63 -6.27
CA SER A 34 -0.91 4.59 -5.46
C SER A 34 -2.41 4.29 -5.36
N GLN A 35 -2.96 3.45 -6.23
CA GLN A 35 -4.36 3.04 -6.25
C GLN A 35 -4.63 1.72 -5.50
N PHE A 36 -3.67 1.27 -4.68
CA PHE A 36 -3.86 0.07 -3.87
C PHE A 36 -5.04 0.24 -2.89
N MET A 37 -5.83 -0.82 -2.70
CA MET A 37 -6.93 -0.87 -1.75
C MET A 37 -6.73 -2.02 -0.77
N LEU A 38 -6.96 -1.77 0.51
CA LEU A 38 -7.01 -2.82 1.53
C LEU A 38 -8.38 -2.82 2.20
N ALA A 39 -8.99 -3.99 2.24
CA ALA A 39 -10.17 -4.27 3.04
C ALA A 39 -9.97 -5.56 3.84
N TYR A 40 -10.73 -5.75 4.91
CA TYR A 40 -10.74 -6.97 5.69
C TYR A 40 -12.13 -7.57 5.76
N GLN A 41 -12.23 -8.88 5.53
CA GLN A 41 -13.41 -9.66 5.83
C GLN A 41 -13.10 -10.56 7.02
N GLY A 42 -13.43 -10.09 8.22
CA GLY A 42 -12.91 -10.67 9.46
C GLY A 42 -11.39 -10.50 9.53
N GLN A 43 -10.64 -11.60 9.59
CA GLN A 43 -9.17 -11.58 9.59
C GLN A 43 -8.56 -11.75 8.19
N VAL A 44 -9.39 -11.96 7.16
CA VAL A 44 -8.91 -12.22 5.79
C VAL A 44 -8.69 -10.88 5.07
N PRO A 45 -7.45 -10.55 4.66
CA PRO A 45 -7.19 -9.36 3.88
C PRO A 45 -7.64 -9.53 2.43
N ILE A 46 -8.36 -8.54 1.91
CA ILE A 46 -8.76 -8.41 0.51
C ILE A 46 -7.99 -7.24 -0.09
N CYS A 47 -7.13 -7.53 -1.07
CA CYS A 47 -6.23 -6.56 -1.67
C CYS A 47 -6.66 -6.21 -3.10
N GLY A 48 -6.98 -4.94 -3.33
CA GLY A 48 -7.15 -4.38 -4.67
C GLY A 48 -5.80 -3.89 -5.21
N VAL A 49 -5.21 -4.63 -6.14
CA VAL A 49 -3.89 -4.32 -6.71
C VAL A 49 -4.02 -3.69 -8.10
N PRO A 50 -3.47 -2.48 -8.33
CA PRO A 50 -3.55 -1.82 -9.63
C PRO A 50 -2.72 -2.57 -10.69
N ALA A 51 -3.20 -2.58 -11.92
CA ALA A 51 -2.50 -3.26 -13.03
C ALA A 51 -1.09 -2.67 -13.26
N GLY A 52 -0.91 -1.37 -13.05
CA GLY A 52 0.39 -0.70 -13.13
C GLY A 52 1.44 -1.27 -12.17
N ALA A 53 1.03 -1.94 -11.08
CA ALA A 53 1.94 -2.64 -10.19
C ALA A 53 2.66 -3.81 -10.88
N LEU A 54 2.02 -4.46 -11.85
CA LEU A 54 2.60 -5.61 -12.58
C LEU A 54 3.81 -5.23 -13.44
N PHE A 55 3.93 -3.94 -13.82
CA PHE A 55 5.02 -3.44 -14.67
C PHE A 55 6.15 -2.80 -13.88
N SER A 56 6.02 -2.74 -12.56
CA SER A 56 7.00 -2.14 -11.66
C SER A 56 7.70 -3.22 -10.85
N ARG A 57 9.02 -3.12 -10.69
CA ARG A 57 9.79 -4.12 -9.93
C ARG A 57 9.45 -4.18 -8.45
N ILE A 58 9.12 -3.02 -7.87
CA ILE A 58 8.78 -2.83 -6.46
C ILE A 58 7.62 -1.83 -6.39
N THR A 59 6.63 -2.13 -5.54
CA THR A 59 5.35 -1.43 -5.47
C THR A 59 4.81 -1.36 -4.04
N THR A 60 3.69 -0.67 -3.84
CA THR A 60 2.91 -0.73 -2.60
C THR A 60 2.64 -2.16 -2.12
N LEU A 61 2.37 -3.11 -3.03
CA LEU A 61 2.11 -4.50 -2.63
C LEU A 61 3.33 -5.11 -1.94
N ASP A 62 4.54 -4.87 -2.43
CA ASP A 62 5.78 -5.42 -1.87
C ASP A 62 6.09 -4.90 -0.46
N LEU A 63 5.60 -3.70 -0.12
CA LEU A 63 5.69 -3.13 1.22
C LEU A 63 4.68 -3.76 2.19
N LEU A 64 3.45 -4.01 1.73
CA LEU A 64 2.36 -4.45 2.59
C LEU A 64 2.27 -5.98 2.70
N LEU A 65 2.63 -6.71 1.64
CA LEU A 65 2.51 -8.17 1.57
C LEU A 65 3.25 -8.89 2.72
N PRO A 66 4.49 -8.52 3.11
CA PRO A 66 5.17 -9.14 4.25
C PRO A 66 4.41 -8.95 5.57
N ARG A 67 3.80 -7.77 5.78
CA ARG A 67 3.00 -7.47 6.98
C ARG A 67 1.71 -8.28 6.99
N LEU A 68 1.02 -8.36 5.84
CA LEU A 68 -0.18 -9.18 5.70
C LEU A 68 0.09 -10.67 5.95
N PHE A 69 1.23 -11.20 5.49
CA PHE A 69 1.64 -12.58 5.73
C PHE A 69 2.10 -12.83 7.17
N ALA A 70 2.51 -11.79 7.88
CA ALA A 70 2.77 -11.83 9.31
C ALA A 70 1.49 -11.68 10.16
N GLU A 71 0.31 -11.68 9.52
CA GLU A 71 -0.99 -11.45 10.17
C GLU A 71 -1.07 -10.10 10.89
N ASP A 72 -0.23 -9.14 10.48
CA ASP A 72 -0.25 -7.78 11.02
C ASP A 72 -1.47 -7.01 10.49
N ILE A 73 -2.17 -6.33 11.41
CA ILE A 73 -3.36 -5.56 11.09
C ILE A 73 -2.94 -4.15 10.70
N ILE A 74 -3.04 -3.87 9.40
CA ILE A 74 -2.63 -2.60 8.83
C ILE A 74 -3.77 -1.61 8.97
N ASN A 75 -3.49 -0.47 9.61
CA ASN A 75 -4.45 0.61 9.78
C ASN A 75 -4.18 1.77 8.82
N ARG A 76 -5.17 2.65 8.67
CA ARG A 76 -5.03 3.85 7.83
C ARG A 76 -3.84 4.73 8.24
N SER A 77 -3.52 4.81 9.53
CA SER A 77 -2.37 5.55 10.05
C SER A 77 -1.04 5.06 9.49
N ASP A 78 -0.90 3.74 9.32
CA ASP A 78 0.35 3.12 8.88
C ASP A 78 0.65 3.49 7.43
N ILE A 79 -0.39 3.51 6.60
CA ILE A 79 -0.28 3.92 5.19
C ILE A 79 0.02 5.41 5.06
N VAL A 80 -0.61 6.25 5.89
CA VAL A 80 -0.33 7.69 5.90
C VAL A 80 1.12 7.97 6.28
N ALA A 81 1.67 7.22 7.25
CA ALA A 81 3.05 7.37 7.70
C ALA A 81 4.09 7.03 6.60
N MET A 82 3.72 6.22 5.60
CA MET A 82 4.57 5.87 4.46
C MET A 82 4.73 7.01 3.43
N GLY A 83 3.99 8.13 3.56
CA GLY A 83 4.03 9.20 2.57
C GLY A 83 5.41 9.86 2.38
N HIS A 84 6.23 9.95 3.44
CA HIS A 84 7.57 10.54 3.34
C HIS A 84 8.57 9.66 2.58
N GLY A 85 8.46 8.33 2.68
CA GLY A 85 9.28 7.36 1.96
C GLY A 85 8.58 6.73 0.75
N GLY A 86 7.39 7.22 0.37
CA GLY A 86 6.51 6.50 -0.55
C GLY A 86 6.95 6.49 -2.02
N LEU A 87 8.01 7.20 -2.41
CA LEU A 87 8.43 7.31 -3.81
C LEU A 87 9.60 6.38 -4.14
N CYS A 88 9.39 5.43 -5.05
CA CYS A 88 10.47 4.59 -5.58
C CYS A 88 11.33 5.40 -6.56
N GLY A 89 12.64 5.41 -6.34
CA GLY A 89 13.60 6.15 -7.19
C GLY A 89 13.87 5.51 -8.56
N GLY A 90 13.31 4.34 -8.87
CA GLY A 90 13.52 3.68 -10.17
C GLY A 90 14.99 3.37 -10.48
N CYS A 91 15.80 3.07 -9.46
CA CYS A 91 17.24 2.91 -9.57
C CYS A 91 17.63 1.83 -10.60
N GLN A 92 18.73 2.05 -11.33
CA GLN A 92 19.29 1.07 -12.27
C GLN A 92 19.55 -0.27 -11.58
N ILE A 93 20.28 -0.22 -10.46
CA ILE A 93 20.47 -1.32 -9.52
C ILE A 93 19.51 -1.10 -8.35
N CYS A 94 18.66 -2.09 -8.06
CA CYS A 94 17.69 -1.99 -6.97
C CYS A 94 18.37 -2.34 -5.64
N HIS A 95 18.20 -1.49 -4.64
CA HIS A 95 18.71 -1.69 -3.28
C HIS A 95 17.60 -1.98 -2.27
N PHE A 96 16.34 -2.10 -2.70
CA PHE A 96 15.24 -2.46 -1.82
C PHE A 96 15.52 -3.78 -1.09
N PRO A 97 15.24 -3.89 0.23
CA PRO A 97 14.61 -2.90 1.12
C PRO A 97 15.57 -1.88 1.76
N GLN A 98 16.86 -1.94 1.44
CA GLN A 98 17.90 -1.04 1.96
C GLN A 98 17.94 0.29 1.16
N CYS A 99 16.80 0.98 1.07
CA CYS A 99 16.68 2.30 0.46
C CYS A 99 15.57 3.12 1.15
N PRO A 100 15.38 4.42 0.82
CA PRO A 100 14.33 5.24 1.44
C PRO A 100 12.90 4.81 1.11
N PHE A 101 12.70 3.93 0.11
CA PHE A 101 11.37 3.53 -0.32
C PHE A 101 10.63 2.73 0.76
N GLY A 102 9.42 3.17 1.10
CA GLY A 102 8.57 2.54 2.10
C GLY A 102 8.91 2.89 3.55
N LYS A 103 9.91 3.76 3.78
CA LYS A 103 10.22 4.23 5.13
C LYS A 103 9.09 5.08 5.70
N THR A 104 8.79 4.83 6.96
CA THR A 104 7.70 5.51 7.67
C THR A 104 8.26 6.55 8.61
N THR A 105 7.56 7.68 8.71
CA THR A 105 7.80 8.67 9.75
C THR A 105 6.73 8.52 10.81
N TYR A 106 7.13 8.12 12.02
CA TYR A 106 6.24 8.20 13.18
C TYR A 106 6.60 9.45 13.98
N PHE A 107 5.63 10.35 14.14
CA PHE A 107 5.77 11.49 15.05
C PHE A 107 5.51 10.99 16.47
N THR A 108 6.58 10.67 17.20
CA THR A 108 6.50 10.57 18.67
C THR A 108 6.73 11.96 19.26
N ASN A 109 6.20 12.24 20.46
CA ASN A 109 6.21 13.56 21.13
C ASN A 109 7.62 14.13 21.48
N GLY A 110 8.68 13.73 20.78
CA GLY A 110 10.05 14.22 20.96
C GLY A 110 10.91 14.29 19.69
N GLY A 111 10.36 14.03 18.49
CA GLY A 111 11.10 14.13 17.23
C GLY A 111 10.64 13.12 16.18
N SER A 112 10.88 13.43 14.90
CA SER A 112 10.68 12.49 13.78
C SER A 112 11.80 11.45 13.82
N THR A 113 11.44 10.20 14.09
CA THR A 113 12.33 9.05 13.91
C THR A 113 11.87 8.28 12.69
N ASP A 114 12.73 8.17 11.68
CA ASP A 114 12.53 7.25 10.57
C ASP A 114 12.63 5.81 11.12
N VAL A 115 11.53 5.07 11.09
CA VAL A 115 11.52 3.67 11.55
C VAL A 115 11.78 2.80 10.32
N ASN A 116 12.89 2.06 10.36
CA ASN A 116 13.31 1.10 9.33
C ASN A 116 12.55 -0.21 9.47
#